data_AF-A0A101Y2F8-F1
#
_entry.id   AF-A0A101Y2F8-F1
#
_cell.length_a   1.000
_cell.length_b   1.000
_cell.length_c   1.000
_cell.angle_alpha   90.00
_cell.angle_beta   90.00
_cell.angle_gamma   90.00
#
_symmetry.space_group_name_H-M   'P 1'
#
loop_
_entity.id
_entity.type
_entity.pdbx_description
1 polymer ?
#
loop_
_entity_poly.entity_id
_entity_poly.type
_entity_poly.pdbx_seq_one_letter_code
_entity_poly.pdbx_strand_id
1 'polypeptide(L)' 'MSNKEIEQLNTAMKQTSDKRLYERYLAVRLRLEGHTFEDIGELLSRARQTISIYWQAYQTQSTFNGII' A
#
# COMPACT_ATOMS: atom_id res chain seq x y z
N MET A 1 14.36 -1.86 -8.03
CA MET A 1 13.03 -2.45 -8.30
C MET A 1 11.88 -1.53 -7.89
N SER A 2 11.97 -0.83 -6.75
CA SER A 2 10.96 0.10 -6.20
C SER A 2 10.30 1.07 -7.20
N ASN A 3 11.03 1.64 -8.17
CA ASN A 3 10.48 2.72 -9.00
C ASN A 3 9.27 2.28 -9.87
N LYS A 4 9.30 1.05 -10.42
CA LYS A 4 8.21 0.51 -11.24
C LYS A 4 6.97 0.18 -10.40
N GLU A 5 7.17 -0.32 -9.19
CA GLU A 5 6.09 -0.65 -8.25
C GLU A 5 5.38 0.63 -7.77
N ILE A 6 6.15 1.68 -7.49
CA ILE A 6 5.61 2.99 -7.13
C ILE A 6 4.78 3.59 -8.27
N GLU A 7 5.22 3.48 -9.52
CA GLU A 7 4.43 3.93 -10.68
C GLU A 7 3.11 3.16 -10.85
N GLN A 8 3.14 1.84 -10.64
CA GLN A 8 1.93 1.01 -10.67
C GLN A 8 0.94 1.40 -9.57
N LEU A 9 1.42 1.59 -8.34
CA LEU A 9 0.61 2.05 -7.21
C LEU A 9 0.03 3.44 -7.49
N ASN A 10 0.82 4.37 -8.02
CA ASN A 10 0.35 5.71 -8.38
C ASN A 10 -0.74 5.66 -9.46
N THR A 11 -0.66 4.71 -10.39
CA THR A 11 -1.70 4.52 -11.42
C THR A 11 -2.98 3.96 -10.81
N ALA A 12 -2.87 2.92 -9.98
CA ALA A 12 -4.02 2.31 -9.30
C ALA A 12 -4.73 3.31 -8.37
N MET A 13 -3.97 4.12 -7.63
CA MET A 13 -4.49 5.21 -6.79
C MET A 13 -5.27 6.26 -7.59
N LYS A 14 -4.87 6.56 -8.83
CA LYS A 14 -5.60 7.50 -9.71
C LYS A 14 -6.88 6.90 -10.30
N GLN A 15 -6.91 5.59 -10.49
CA GLN A 15 -8.02 4.88 -11.15
C GLN A 15 -9.11 4.46 -10.16
N THR A 16 -8.76 4.25 -8.89
CA THR A 16 -9.73 3.85 -7.88
C THR A 16 -10.53 5.05 -7.35
N SER A 17 -11.84 4.89 -7.26
CA SER A 17 -12.73 5.79 -6.52
C SER A 17 -13.03 5.29 -5.10
N ASP A 18 -12.59 4.08 -4.76
CA ASP A 18 -12.78 3.49 -3.45
C ASP A 18 -11.70 4.01 -2.48
N LYS A 19 -12.14 4.74 -1.46
CA LYS A 19 -11.28 5.32 -0.43
C LYS A 19 -10.45 4.27 0.31
N ARG A 20 -11.00 3.08 0.60
CA ARG A 20 -10.29 2.02 1.31
C ARG A 20 -9.19 1.40 0.44
N LEU A 21 -9.47 1.20 -0.85
CA LEU A 21 -8.44 0.76 -1.81
C LEU A 21 -7.35 1.81 -1.96
N TYR A 22 -7.72 3.09 -2.09
CA TYR A 22 -6.74 4.20 -2.11
C TYR A 22 -5.83 4.18 -0.88
N GLU A 23 -6.39 4.11 0.33
CA GLU A 23 -5.63 4.06 1.59
C GLU A 23 -4.70 2.83 1.63
N ARG A 24 -5.15 1.68 1.12
CA ARG A 24 -4.34 0.47 1.05
C ARG A 24 -3.16 0.62 0.10
N TYR A 25 -3.36 1.16 -1.10
CA TYR A 25 -2.26 1.43 -2.04
C TYR A 25 -1.27 2.45 -1.48
N LEU A 26 -1.79 3.51 -0.84
CA LEU A 26 -0.97 4.54 -0.22
C LEU A 26 -0.10 3.95 0.91
N ALA A 27 -0.66 3.07 1.75
CA ALA A 27 0.08 2.40 2.80
C ALA A 27 1.26 1.55 2.25
N VAL A 28 1.04 0.85 1.14
CA VAL A 28 2.09 0.07 0.48
C VAL A 28 3.16 0.99 -0.11
N ARG A 29 2.76 2.08 -0.80
CA ARG A 29 3.70 3.04 -1.40
C ARG A 29 4.61 3.66 -0.33
N LEU A 30 4.04 4.10 0.78
CA LEU A 30 4.79 4.67 1.90
C LEU A 30 5.76 3.65 2.50
N ARG A 31 5.41 2.35 2.54
CA ARG A 31 6.38 1.33 2.95
C ARG A 31 7.52 1.17 1.96
N LEU A 32 7.27 1.21 0.66
CA LEU A 32 8.33 1.18 -0.36
C LEU A 32 9.24 2.40 -0.29
N GLU A 33 8.71 3.56 0.13
CA GLU A 33 9.46 4.80 0.36
C GLU A 33 10.26 4.79 1.67
N GLY A 34 10.02 3.82 2.57
CA GLY A 34 10.81 3.59 3.78
C GLY A 34 10.15 4.04 5.10
N HIS A 35 8.90 4.50 5.06
CA HIS A 35 8.17 4.86 6.28
C HIS A 35 7.93 3.65 7.19
N THR A 36 7.81 3.86 8.50
CA THR A 36 7.49 2.78 9.45
C THR A 36 5.99 2.44 9.44
N PHE A 37 5.61 1.28 10.00
CA PHE A 37 4.19 0.93 10.07
C PHE A 37 3.42 1.84 11.03
N GLU A 38 4.09 2.33 12.06
CA GLU A 38 3.61 3.31 13.02
C GLU A 38 3.29 4.63 12.33
N ASP A 39 4.25 5.23 11.60
CA ASP A 39 4.05 6.52 10.91
C ASP A 39 2.88 6.46 9.92
N ILE A 40 2.80 5.35 9.17
CA ILE A 40 1.73 5.13 8.19
C ILE A 40 0.39 4.95 8.90
N GLY A 41 0.38 4.25 10.04
CA GLY A 41 -0.81 4.04 10.85
C GLY A 41 -1.37 5.37 11.38
N GLU A 42 -0.50 6.23 11.91
CA GLU A 42 -0.87 7.58 12.36
C GLU A 42 -1.42 8.42 11.21
N LEU A 43 -0.73 8.44 10.06
CA LEU A 43 -1.15 9.20 8.88
C LEU A 43 -2.53 8.77 8.36
N LEU A 44 -2.81 7.46 8.34
CA LEU A 44 -4.07 6.91 7.81
C LEU A 44 -5.13 6.73 8.90
N SER A 45 -4.85 7.10 10.15
CA SER A 45 -5.72 6.81 11.30
C SER A 45 -6.11 5.32 11.39
N ARG A 46 -5.13 4.44 11.18
CA ARG A 46 -5.26 2.98 11.23
C ARG A 46 -4.31 2.40 12.27
N ALA A 47 -4.69 1.25 12.84
CA ALA A 47 -3.78 0.51 13.70
C ALA A 47 -2.57 0.01 12.89
N ARG A 48 -1.38 0.02 13.51
CA ARG A 48 -0.14 -0.56 12.95
C ARG A 48 -0.37 -1.96 12.37
N GLN A 49 -1.16 -2.78 13.05
CA GLN A 49 -1.47 -4.14 12.63
C GLN A 49 -2.22 -4.18 11.29
N THR A 50 -3.14 -3.23 11.05
CA THR A 50 -3.84 -3.09 9.77
C THR A 50 -2.87 -2.75 8.64
N ILE A 51 -1.92 -1.84 8.88
CA ILE A 51 -0.89 -1.52 7.89
C ILE A 51 0.00 -2.72 7.59
N SER A 52 0.38 -3.49 8.62
CA SER A 52 1.13 -4.74 8.45
C SER A 52 0.38 -5.76 7.58
N ILE A 53 -0.94 -5.87 7.72
CA ILE A 53 -1.77 -6.75 6.89
C ILE A 53 -1.77 -6.28 5.42
N TYR A 54 -1.89 -4.97 5.17
CA TYR A 54 -1.79 -4.43 3.81
C TYR A 54 -0.45 -4.74 3.16
N TRP A 55 0.64 -4.58 3.92
CA TRP A 55 1.99 -4.86 3.46
C TRP A 55 2.24 -6.37 3.22
N GLN A 56 1.73 -7.24 4.08
CA GLN A 56 1.81 -8.69 3.88
C GLN A 56 1.03 -9.11 2.62
N ALA A 57 -0.20 -8.62 2.47
CA ALA A 57 -1.01 -8.95 1.30
C ALA A 57 -0.36 -8.48 -0.02
N TYR A 58 0.30 -7.32 -0.01
CA TYR A 58 1.10 -6.85 -1.14
C TYR A 58 2.25 -7.81 -1.48
N GLN A 59 3.09 -8.16 -0.50
CA GLN A 59 4.24 -9.06 -0.72
C GLN A 59 3.81 -10.46 -1.21
N THR A 60 2.73 -11.00 -0.67
CA THR A 60 2.20 -12.30 -1.09
C THR A 60 1.66 -12.24 -2.53
N GLN A 61 1.02 -11.13 -2.93
CA GLN A 61 0.52 -10.94 -4.29
C GLN A 61 1.59 -10.57 -5.32
N SER A 62 2.74 -10.02 -4.92
CA SER A 62 3.90 -9.92 -5.83
C SER A 62 4.35 -11.31 -6.34
N THR A 63 3.88 -12.40 -5.71
CA THR A 63 4.07 -13.79 -6.16
C THR A 63 2.89 -14.34 -6.97
N PHE A 64 1.71 -13.70 -6.95
CA PHE A 64 0.48 -14.12 -7.65
C PHE A 64 -0.28 -12.91 -8.22
N ASN A 65 -0.20 -12.74 -9.54
CA ASN A 65 -0.83 -11.66 -10.29
C ASN A 65 -2.34 -11.52 -10.02
N GLY A 66 -2.74 -10.33 -9.59
CA GLY A 66 -4.09 -9.81 -9.80
C GLY A 66 -4.85 -9.51 -8.51
N ILE A 67 -5.29 -8.25 -8.42
CA ILE A 67 -6.24 -7.69 -7.45
C ILE A 67 -5.61 -7.26 -6.12
N ILE A 68 -4.91 -6.12 -6.16
CA ILE A 68 -5.27 -5.01 -5.27
C ILE A 68 -5.86 -3.93 -6.15
#